data_AF-A0A2E0LI05-F1
#
_entry.id   AF-A0A2E0LI05-F1
#
_cell.length_a   1.000
_cell.length_b   1.000
_cell.length_c   1.000
_cell.angle_alpha   90.00
_cell.angle_beta   90.00
_cell.angle_gamma   90.00
#
_symmetry.space_group_name_H-M   'P 1'
#
loop_
_entity.id
_entity.type
_entity.pdbx_description
1 polymer ?
#
loop_
_entity_poly.entity_id
_entity_poly.type
_entity_poly.pdbx_seq_one_letter_code
_entity_poly.pdbx_strand_id
1 'polypeptide(L)'
;MVIALALAGYDRLGAWPDVALRDALASAASPAPVIDRLRDRLRAAPDNTTYWLLLARLQQQQGEVAAARAAYRQVLDREPDAAAVRAEYAQLLFLAAGNMVTEEVRDQARQVLDTQPDNALALSLQGIDAFQQDRYRDAIDAWQRVLQVAPDSAEAEAVTAAIAAARARLGEAAPPPLLRISVGLARGVAADPATPVFVYVREWRGPPMPVAARRLRVAELPAEITFAADSGLSADRPLGLIDRFEVVARLSRSGTPTPGPGDLEARAGPFERTADPRTIELILTP
;
A
#
# COMPACT_ATOMS: atom_id res chain seq x y z
N MET A 1 -15.93 30.09 46.85
CA MET A 1 -16.46 30.55 45.56
C MET A 1 -15.31 30.76 44.55
N VAL A 2 -14.53 29.71 44.26
CA VAL A 2 -13.38 29.76 43.32
C VAL A 2 -13.33 28.48 42.46
N ILE A 3 -13.88 27.36 42.94
CA ILE A 3 -13.98 26.11 42.17
C ILE A 3 -15.06 26.18 41.06
N ALA A 4 -16.08 27.03 41.21
CA ALA A 4 -17.13 27.20 40.20
C ALA A 4 -16.69 28.04 38.97
N LEU A 5 -15.63 28.86 39.10
CA LEU A 5 -15.11 29.68 37.98
C LEU A 5 -14.01 28.98 37.18
N ALA A 6 -13.35 27.96 37.73
CA ALA A 6 -12.38 27.15 36.99
C ALA A 6 -13.06 26.20 35.99
N LEU A 7 -14.29 25.76 36.26
CA LEU A 7 -15.07 24.90 35.35
C LEU A 7 -15.68 25.70 34.18
N ALA A 8 -16.07 26.96 34.38
CA ALA A 8 -16.59 27.81 33.31
C ALA A 8 -15.49 28.30 32.34
N GLY A 9 -14.23 28.39 32.81
CA GLY A 9 -13.08 28.67 31.95
C GLY A 9 -12.61 27.45 31.15
N TYR A 10 -12.82 26.25 31.67
CA TYR A 10 -12.47 24.98 31.01
C TYR A 10 -13.35 24.68 29.80
N ASP A 11 -14.57 25.21 29.77
CA ASP A 11 -15.53 25.10 28.66
C ASP A 11 -15.10 25.90 27.41
N ARG A 12 -14.14 26.83 27.56
CA ARG A 12 -13.71 27.78 26.52
C ARG A 12 -12.43 27.38 25.78
N LEU A 13 -11.78 26.27 26.16
CA LEU A 13 -10.49 25.82 25.59
C LEU A 13 -10.57 24.60 24.66
N GLY A 14 -11.78 24.19 24.25
CA GLY A 14 -11.96 23.30 23.08
C GLY A 14 -11.41 21.85 23.18
N ALA A 15 -10.83 21.44 24.31
CA ALA A 15 -10.06 20.18 24.41
C ALA A 15 -10.79 18.98 25.05
N TRP A 16 -11.90 19.16 25.76
CA TRP A 16 -12.73 18.05 26.27
C TRP A 16 -13.55 17.26 25.23
N PRO A 17 -14.08 17.86 24.17
CA PRO A 17 -14.94 17.15 23.24
C PRO A 17 -14.20 16.26 22.24
N ASP A 18 -12.89 16.44 22.08
CA ASP A 18 -12.06 15.57 21.26
C ASP A 18 -11.82 14.21 21.93
N VAL A 19 -11.90 14.12 23.26
CA VAL A 19 -11.87 12.83 23.98
C VAL A 19 -13.17 12.05 23.73
N ALA A 20 -14.33 12.72 23.79
CA ALA A 20 -15.62 12.07 23.49
C ALA A 20 -15.76 11.67 22.00
N LEU A 21 -15.18 12.46 21.08
CA LEU A 21 -15.08 12.08 19.67
C LEU A 21 -14.10 10.93 19.47
N ARG A 22 -12.94 10.95 20.13
CA ARG A 22 -11.96 9.85 20.12
C ARG A 22 -12.54 8.56 20.67
N ASP A 23 -13.25 8.61 21.80
CA ASP A 23 -13.90 7.47 22.41
C ASP A 23 -15.04 6.96 21.52
N ALA A 24 -15.82 7.85 20.91
CA ALA A 24 -16.86 7.48 19.96
C ALA A 24 -16.30 6.88 18.65
N LEU A 25 -15.17 7.37 18.15
CA LEU A 25 -14.44 6.77 17.02
C LEU A 25 -13.88 5.39 17.39
N ALA A 26 -13.44 5.22 18.64
CA ALA A 26 -12.89 3.94 19.14
C ALA A 26 -13.97 2.91 19.51
N SER A 27 -15.17 3.34 19.89
CA SER A 27 -16.25 2.49 20.39
C SER A 27 -17.38 2.25 19.39
N ALA A 28 -17.37 2.90 18.22
CA ALA A 28 -18.51 2.87 17.30
C ALA A 28 -18.63 1.50 16.60
N ALA A 29 -19.60 0.70 17.05
CA ALA A 29 -20.20 -0.36 16.24
C ALA A 29 -21.10 0.19 15.10
N SER A 30 -21.51 1.47 15.20
CA SER A 30 -22.28 2.19 14.17
C SER A 30 -21.81 3.66 14.09
N PRO A 31 -21.49 4.18 12.90
CA PRO A 31 -20.91 5.52 12.74
C PRO A 31 -21.93 6.68 12.67
N ALA A 32 -23.24 6.40 12.59
CA ALA A 32 -24.26 7.46 12.46
C ALA A 32 -24.26 8.49 13.62
N PRO A 33 -24.20 8.09 14.91
CA PRO A 33 -24.14 9.06 16.00
C PRO A 33 -22.86 9.92 16.01
N VAL A 34 -21.77 9.40 15.44
CA VAL A 34 -20.49 10.13 15.31
C VAL A 34 -20.59 11.19 14.22
N ILE A 35 -21.21 10.84 13.09
CA ILE A 35 -21.46 11.76 11.97
C ILE A 35 -22.30 12.96 12.41
N ASP A 36 -23.37 12.74 13.17
CA ASP A 36 -24.23 13.85 13.62
C ASP A 36 -23.51 14.78 14.60
N ARG A 37 -22.70 14.22 15.52
CA ARG A 37 -21.84 15.03 16.38
C ARG A 37 -20.83 15.84 15.57
N LEU A 38 -20.22 15.27 14.55
CA LEU A 38 -19.28 15.99 13.67
C LEU A 38 -20.00 17.14 12.94
N ARG A 39 -21.22 16.94 12.46
CA ARG A 39 -22.04 18.01 11.85
C ARG A 39 -22.31 19.14 12.85
N ASP A 40 -22.65 18.82 14.09
CA ASP A 40 -22.86 19.82 15.15
C ASP A 40 -21.60 20.63 15.44
N ARG A 41 -20.45 19.97 15.44
CA ARG A 41 -19.16 20.63 15.60
C ARG A 41 -18.84 21.56 14.44
N LEU A 42 -19.11 21.11 13.22
CA LEU A 42 -18.91 21.92 12.01
C LEU A 42 -19.87 23.11 11.95
N ARG A 43 -21.05 23.06 12.58
CA ARG A 43 -21.90 24.25 12.74
C ARG A 43 -21.25 25.33 13.61
N ALA A 44 -20.50 24.93 14.64
CA ALA A 44 -19.79 25.86 15.52
C ALA A 44 -18.41 26.27 14.98
N ALA A 45 -17.76 25.39 14.23
CA ALA A 45 -16.42 25.58 13.66
C ALA A 45 -16.38 25.14 12.19
N PRO A 46 -16.98 25.91 11.26
CA PRO A 46 -17.14 25.51 9.86
C PRO A 46 -15.83 25.41 9.09
N ASP A 47 -14.75 26.01 9.60
CA ASP A 47 -13.44 26.00 8.96
C ASP A 47 -12.49 24.92 9.50
N ASN A 48 -12.95 24.07 10.41
CA ASN A 48 -12.14 22.99 10.96
C ASN A 48 -12.01 21.84 9.94
N THR A 49 -10.89 21.83 9.22
CA THR A 49 -10.55 20.82 8.20
C THR A 49 -10.42 19.41 8.75
N THR A 50 -9.96 19.25 10.00
CA THR A 50 -9.92 17.95 10.69
C THR A 50 -11.30 17.33 10.83
N TYR A 51 -12.31 18.12 11.22
CA TYR A 51 -13.69 17.63 11.34
C TYR A 51 -14.30 17.30 9.98
N TRP A 52 -14.00 18.09 8.94
CA TRP A 52 -14.40 17.76 7.57
C TRP A 52 -13.76 16.46 7.05
N LEU A 53 -12.46 16.24 7.31
CA LEU A 53 -11.75 15.04 6.90
C LEU A 53 -12.29 13.79 7.60
N LEU A 54 -12.53 13.85 8.91
CA LEU A 54 -13.13 12.75 9.67
C LEU A 54 -14.54 12.44 9.15
N LEU A 55 -15.34 13.46 8.87
CA LEU A 55 -16.67 13.31 8.29
C LEU A 55 -16.61 12.63 6.92
N ALA A 56 -15.68 13.04 6.06
CA ALA A 56 -15.49 12.47 4.73
C ALA A 56 -15.17 10.97 4.78
N ARG A 57 -14.20 10.57 5.62
CA ARG A 57 -13.80 9.17 5.80
C ARG A 57 -14.92 8.29 6.35
N LEU A 58 -15.66 8.78 7.36
CA LEU A 58 -16.81 8.06 7.91
C LEU A 58 -17.93 7.88 6.89
N GLN A 59 -18.24 8.93 6.11
CA GLN A 59 -19.24 8.86 5.05
C GLN A 59 -18.81 7.90 3.94
N GLN A 60 -17.53 7.91 3.56
CA GLN A 60 -16.96 6.94 2.62
C GLN A 60 -17.11 5.50 3.13
N GLN A 61 -16.82 5.23 4.40
CA GLN A 61 -17.01 3.92 5.01
C GLN A 61 -18.48 3.46 5.03
N GLN A 62 -19.43 4.40 5.02
CA GLN A 62 -20.87 4.10 4.92
C GLN A 62 -21.36 3.97 3.47
N GLY A 63 -20.50 4.15 2.48
CA GLY A 63 -20.90 4.16 1.07
C GLY A 63 -21.64 5.43 0.65
N GLU A 64 -21.67 6.46 1.51
CA GLU A 64 -22.29 7.76 1.25
C GLU A 64 -21.38 8.64 0.39
N VAL A 65 -21.10 8.19 -0.83
CA VAL A 65 -20.09 8.76 -1.75
C VAL A 65 -20.31 10.25 -2.00
N ALA A 66 -21.55 10.68 -2.24
CA ALA A 66 -21.85 12.08 -2.52
C ALA A 66 -21.54 13.00 -1.33
N ALA A 67 -21.86 12.55 -0.11
CA ALA A 67 -21.58 13.29 1.10
C ALA A 67 -20.07 13.34 1.38
N ALA A 68 -19.39 12.20 1.26
CA ALA A 68 -17.94 12.12 1.41
C ALA A 68 -17.21 13.05 0.43
N ARG A 69 -17.66 13.09 -0.83
CA ARG A 69 -17.12 13.98 -1.86
C ARG A 69 -17.26 15.45 -1.47
N ALA A 70 -18.41 15.86 -0.94
CA ALA A 70 -18.62 17.21 -0.46
C ALA A 70 -17.69 17.54 0.72
N ALA A 71 -17.53 16.63 1.68
CA ALA A 71 -16.67 16.84 2.84
C ALA A 71 -15.17 16.91 2.47
N TYR A 72 -14.68 16.06 1.57
CA TYR A 72 -13.30 16.17 1.06
C TYR A 72 -13.03 17.51 0.38
N ARG A 73 -13.98 18.03 -0.40
CA ARG A 73 -13.86 19.36 -1.02
C ARG A 73 -13.75 20.46 0.03
N GLN A 74 -14.50 20.39 1.13
CA GLN A 74 -14.38 21.38 2.21
C GLN A 74 -12.97 21.44 2.82
N VAL A 75 -12.26 20.31 2.85
CA VAL A 75 -10.85 20.26 3.26
C VAL A 75 -9.97 20.90 2.20
N LEU A 76 -10.06 20.45 0.94
CA LEU A 76 -9.18 20.88 -0.15
C LEU A 76 -9.39 22.34 -0.58
N ASP A 77 -10.58 22.90 -0.36
CA ASP A 77 -10.87 24.33 -0.58
C ASP A 77 -10.14 25.22 0.45
N ARG A 78 -9.83 24.69 1.64
CA ARG A 78 -9.15 25.40 2.74
C ARG A 78 -7.66 25.09 2.81
N GLU A 79 -7.30 23.86 2.46
CA GLU A 79 -5.92 23.36 2.43
C GLU A 79 -5.63 22.77 1.04
N PRO A 80 -5.39 23.61 0.02
CA PRO A 80 -5.11 23.15 -1.34
C PRO A 80 -3.86 22.27 -1.43
N ASP A 81 -2.90 22.44 -0.53
CA ASP A 81 -1.64 21.70 -0.53
C ASP A 81 -1.71 20.39 0.27
N ALA A 82 -2.89 20.00 0.77
CA ALA A 82 -3.10 18.74 1.49
C ALA A 82 -3.06 17.51 0.56
N ALA A 83 -1.86 17.19 0.04
CA ALA A 83 -1.65 16.13 -0.94
C ALA A 83 -2.13 14.75 -0.48
N ALA A 84 -1.97 14.41 0.80
CA ALA A 84 -2.48 13.16 1.36
C ALA A 84 -4.01 13.06 1.27
N VAL A 85 -4.72 14.15 1.62
CA VAL A 85 -6.19 14.23 1.52
C VAL A 85 -6.63 14.19 0.06
N ARG A 86 -5.87 14.86 -0.83
CA ARG A 86 -6.13 14.83 -2.27
C ARG A 86 -6.00 13.43 -2.86
N ALA A 87 -5.04 12.64 -2.39
CA ALA A 87 -4.86 11.25 -2.81
C ALA A 87 -6.06 10.37 -2.37
N GLU A 88 -6.52 10.50 -1.13
CA GLU A 88 -7.74 9.82 -0.64
C GLU A 88 -8.98 10.25 -1.45
N TYR A 89 -9.08 11.53 -1.78
CA TYR A 89 -10.16 12.06 -2.61
C TYR A 89 -10.14 11.48 -4.03
N ALA A 90 -8.97 11.41 -4.67
CA ALA A 90 -8.80 10.78 -5.98
C ALA A 90 -9.24 9.32 -5.97
N GLN A 91 -8.90 8.57 -4.91
CA GLN A 91 -9.32 7.18 -4.75
C GLN A 91 -10.83 7.05 -4.57
N LEU A 92 -11.46 7.89 -3.74
CA LEU A 92 -12.93 7.91 -3.62
C LEU A 92 -13.58 8.13 -4.98
N LEU A 93 -13.12 9.12 -5.75
CA LEU A 93 -13.65 9.44 -7.08
C LEU A 93 -13.47 8.28 -8.06
N PHE A 94 -12.31 7.61 -8.03
CA PHE A 94 -12.02 6.46 -8.87
C PHE A 94 -12.96 5.27 -8.57
N LEU A 95 -13.14 4.94 -7.29
CA LEU A 95 -14.06 3.88 -6.87
C LEU A 95 -15.50 4.22 -7.22
N ALA A 96 -15.92 5.47 -7.01
CA ALA A 96 -17.24 5.97 -7.37
C ALA A 96 -17.52 5.91 -8.88
N ALA A 97 -16.49 6.05 -9.70
CA ALA A 97 -16.55 5.92 -11.15
C ALA A 97 -16.47 4.46 -11.64
N GLY A 98 -16.54 3.47 -10.74
CA GLY A 98 -16.49 2.06 -11.11
C GLY A 98 -15.11 1.60 -11.58
N ASN A 99 -14.04 2.09 -10.94
CA ASN A 99 -12.64 1.84 -11.29
C ASN A 99 -12.22 2.42 -12.66
N MET A 100 -12.85 3.52 -13.07
CA MET A 100 -12.48 4.27 -14.27
C MET A 100 -11.75 5.56 -13.88
N VAL A 101 -10.64 5.85 -14.56
CA VAL A 101 -9.94 7.12 -14.38
C VAL A 101 -10.62 8.19 -15.25
N THR A 102 -11.51 8.95 -14.61
CA THR A 102 -12.12 10.14 -15.23
C THR A 102 -11.11 11.29 -15.29
N GLU A 103 -11.45 12.36 -16.01
CA GLU A 103 -10.64 13.58 -16.04
C GLU A 103 -10.41 14.15 -14.63
N GLU A 104 -11.44 14.16 -13.79
CA GLU A 104 -11.32 14.63 -12.41
C GLU A 104 -10.36 13.76 -11.58
N VAL A 105 -10.45 12.43 -11.69
CA VAL A 105 -9.51 11.50 -11.01
C VAL A 105 -8.08 11.76 -11.47
N ARG A 106 -7.88 11.89 -12.79
CA ARG A 106 -6.57 12.18 -13.39
C ARG A 106 -5.99 13.49 -12.87
N ASP A 107 -6.80 14.53 -12.80
CA ASP A 107 -6.38 15.83 -12.28
C ASP A 107 -5.99 15.78 -10.81
N GLN A 108 -6.77 15.09 -9.97
CA GLN A 108 -6.42 14.92 -8.56
C GLN A 108 -5.12 14.12 -8.40
N ALA A 109 -4.98 13.00 -9.13
CA ALA A 109 -3.77 12.18 -9.07
C ALA A 109 -2.52 12.96 -9.55
N ARG A 110 -2.63 13.74 -10.63
CA ARG A 110 -1.54 14.59 -11.12
C ARG A 110 -1.08 15.61 -10.07
N GLN A 111 -2.01 16.34 -9.44
CA GLN A 111 -1.67 17.31 -8.40
C GLN A 111 -1.02 16.66 -7.17
N VAL A 112 -1.38 15.42 -6.85
CA VAL A 112 -0.67 14.65 -5.82
C VAL A 112 0.77 14.38 -6.26
N LEU A 113 0.99 13.94 -7.49
CA LEU A 113 2.33 13.63 -8.00
C LEU A 113 3.23 14.86 -8.15
N ASP A 114 2.65 16.04 -8.41
CA ASP A 114 3.40 17.31 -8.49
C ASP A 114 4.09 17.65 -7.15
N THR A 115 3.51 17.24 -6.03
CA THR A 115 4.02 17.51 -4.67
C THR A 115 4.63 16.28 -4.00
N GLN A 116 4.14 15.10 -4.34
CA GLN A 116 4.58 13.80 -3.81
C GLN A 116 4.83 12.83 -4.99
N PRO A 117 5.98 12.95 -5.68
CA PRO A 117 6.28 12.15 -6.87
C PRO A 117 6.25 10.64 -6.65
N ASP A 118 6.47 10.21 -5.41
CA ASP A 118 6.56 8.82 -4.97
C ASP A 118 5.30 8.33 -4.24
N ASN A 119 4.17 9.06 -4.36
CA ASN A 119 2.90 8.63 -3.80
C ASN A 119 2.38 7.40 -4.56
N ALA A 120 2.44 6.23 -3.91
CA ALA A 120 2.06 4.94 -4.51
C ALA A 120 0.62 4.90 -5.06
N LEU A 121 -0.33 5.55 -4.37
CA LEU A 121 -1.73 5.59 -4.79
C LEU A 121 -1.90 6.40 -6.08
N ALA A 122 -1.29 7.59 -6.15
CA ALA A 122 -1.36 8.43 -7.34
C ALA A 122 -0.60 7.82 -8.53
N LEU A 123 0.56 7.19 -8.30
CA LEU A 123 1.28 6.41 -9.31
C LEU A 123 0.44 5.23 -9.82
N SER A 124 -0.29 4.54 -8.94
CA SER A 124 -1.18 3.45 -9.33
C SER A 124 -2.32 3.94 -10.23
N LEU A 125 -2.95 5.07 -9.89
CA LEU A 125 -3.99 5.70 -10.70
C LEU A 125 -3.45 6.18 -12.05
N GLN A 126 -2.22 6.72 -12.11
CA GLN A 126 -1.56 7.07 -13.37
C GLN A 126 -1.35 5.84 -14.26
N GLY A 127 -0.91 4.71 -13.68
CA GLY A 127 -0.74 3.47 -14.44
C GLY A 127 -2.07 2.93 -14.98
N ILE A 128 -3.14 2.98 -14.17
CA ILE A 128 -4.49 2.57 -14.61
C ILE A 128 -4.99 3.49 -15.73
N ASP A 129 -4.80 4.80 -15.61
CA ASP A 129 -5.17 5.78 -16.66
C ASP A 129 -4.47 5.49 -17.98
N ALA A 130 -3.16 5.27 -17.92
CA ALA A 130 -2.35 4.94 -19.08
C ALA A 130 -2.82 3.62 -19.73
N PHE A 131 -3.08 2.60 -18.93
CA PHE A 131 -3.58 1.31 -19.42
C PHE A 131 -4.96 1.44 -20.09
N GLN A 132 -5.89 2.19 -19.48
CA GLN A 132 -7.23 2.44 -20.02
C GLN A 132 -7.19 3.21 -21.36
N GLN A 133 -6.10 3.94 -21.62
CA GLN A 133 -5.87 4.69 -22.84
C GLN A 133 -4.91 3.99 -23.82
N ASP A 134 -4.70 2.68 -23.65
CA ASP A 134 -3.80 1.85 -24.47
C ASP A 134 -2.33 2.29 -24.49
N ARG A 135 -1.92 3.19 -23.57
CA ARG A 135 -0.53 3.60 -23.34
C ARG A 135 0.16 2.60 -22.42
N TYR A 136 0.30 1.37 -22.90
CA TYR A 136 0.76 0.25 -22.07
C TYR A 136 2.20 0.42 -21.54
N ARG A 137 3.09 1.10 -22.27
CA ARG A 137 4.45 1.40 -21.77
C ARG A 137 4.43 2.34 -20.59
N ASP A 138 3.73 3.47 -20.72
CA ASP A 138 3.55 4.43 -19.62
C ASP A 138 2.89 3.78 -18.39
N ALA A 139 1.97 2.84 -18.61
CA ALA A 139 1.35 2.07 -17.53
C ALA A 139 2.37 1.20 -16.80
N ILE A 140 3.21 0.47 -17.54
CA ILE A 140 4.29 -0.34 -16.98
C ILE A 140 5.25 0.53 -16.17
N ASP A 141 5.69 1.67 -16.70
CA ASP A 141 6.62 2.57 -16.02
C ASP A 141 6.04 3.10 -14.70
N ALA A 142 4.78 3.54 -14.71
CA ALA A 142 4.09 4.02 -13.51
C ALA A 142 3.96 2.93 -12.44
N TRP A 143 3.53 1.73 -12.83
CA TRP A 143 3.38 0.59 -11.93
C TRP A 143 4.71 0.03 -11.43
N GLN A 144 5.76 0.06 -12.24
CA GLN A 144 7.10 -0.26 -11.77
C GLN A 144 7.52 0.69 -10.65
N ARG A 145 7.27 2.00 -10.78
CA ARG A 145 7.51 2.95 -9.68
C ARG A 145 6.70 2.63 -8.43
N VAL A 146 5.46 2.16 -8.55
CA VAL A 146 4.68 1.67 -7.38
C VAL A 146 5.41 0.56 -6.65
N LEU A 147 5.94 -0.43 -7.37
CA LEU A 147 6.70 -1.53 -6.78
C LEU A 147 8.02 -1.08 -6.13
N GLN A 148 8.55 0.09 -6.50
CA GLN A 148 9.75 0.64 -5.88
C GLN A 148 9.46 1.34 -4.57
N VAL A 149 8.41 2.16 -4.54
CA VAL A 149 8.04 2.96 -3.36
C VAL A 149 7.33 2.12 -2.31
N ALA A 150 6.63 1.05 -2.72
CA ALA A 150 5.82 0.21 -1.85
C ALA A 150 5.96 -1.29 -2.19
N PRO A 151 7.17 -1.87 -2.11
CA PRO A 151 7.47 -3.23 -2.57
C PRO A 151 6.74 -4.34 -1.80
N ASP A 152 6.39 -4.11 -0.54
CA ASP A 152 5.74 -5.07 0.36
C ASP A 152 4.25 -4.76 0.62
N SER A 153 3.68 -3.87 -0.20
CA SER A 153 2.27 -3.46 -0.11
C SER A 153 1.33 -4.59 -0.50
N ALA A 154 0.07 -4.51 -0.04
CA ALA A 154 -0.96 -5.47 -0.44
C ALA A 154 -1.28 -5.37 -1.93
N GLU A 155 -1.03 -4.19 -2.51
CA GLU A 155 -1.26 -3.85 -3.91
C GLU A 155 -0.14 -4.37 -4.84
N ALA A 156 1.05 -4.69 -4.33
CA ALA A 156 2.21 -5.07 -5.13
C ALA A 156 1.94 -6.27 -6.06
N GLU A 157 1.14 -7.24 -5.61
CA GLU A 157 0.74 -8.39 -6.44
C GLU A 157 -0.18 -7.96 -7.59
N ALA A 158 -1.19 -7.15 -7.30
CA ALA A 158 -2.11 -6.62 -8.30
C ALA A 158 -1.37 -5.77 -9.34
N VAL A 159 -0.42 -4.96 -8.89
CA VAL A 159 0.45 -4.13 -9.75
C VAL A 159 1.34 -5.01 -10.65
N THR A 160 1.91 -6.08 -10.11
CA THR A 160 2.70 -7.05 -10.89
C THR A 160 1.84 -7.72 -11.97
N ALA A 161 0.63 -8.14 -11.63
CA ALA A 161 -0.32 -8.71 -12.59
C ALA A 161 -0.72 -7.70 -13.67
N ALA A 162 -0.91 -6.42 -13.30
CA ALA A 162 -1.24 -5.36 -14.22
C ALA A 162 -0.10 -5.07 -15.22
N ILE A 163 1.16 -5.05 -14.75
CA ILE A 163 2.36 -4.96 -15.61
C ILE A 163 2.39 -6.13 -16.61
N ALA A 164 2.15 -7.35 -16.16
CA ALA A 164 2.12 -8.53 -17.03
C ALA A 164 1.02 -8.42 -18.10
N ALA A 165 -0.17 -7.95 -17.72
CA ALA A 165 -1.27 -7.71 -18.65
C ALA A 165 -0.92 -6.63 -19.69
N ALA A 166 -0.26 -5.55 -19.29
CA ALA A 166 0.18 -4.49 -20.20
C ALA A 166 1.23 -4.99 -21.21
N ARG A 167 2.19 -5.80 -20.77
CA ARG A 167 3.18 -6.44 -21.67
C ARG A 167 2.51 -7.34 -22.70
N ALA A 168 1.55 -8.15 -22.26
CA ALA A 168 0.77 -8.99 -23.16
C ALA A 168 0.03 -8.17 -24.22
N ARG A 169 -0.50 -6.99 -23.87
CA ARG A 169 -1.14 -6.07 -24.83
C ARG A 169 -0.16 -5.44 -25.83
N LEU A 170 1.10 -5.25 -25.44
CA LEU A 170 2.17 -4.83 -26.35
C LEU A 170 2.68 -5.96 -27.26
N GLY A 171 2.22 -7.20 -27.06
CA GLY A 171 2.77 -8.39 -27.73
C GLY A 171 4.17 -8.75 -27.22
N GLU A 172 4.59 -8.21 -26.09
CA GLU A 172 5.85 -8.54 -25.44
C GLU A 172 5.68 -9.85 -24.68
N ALA A 173 6.51 -10.84 -24.99
CA ALA A 173 6.57 -12.05 -24.19
C ALA A 173 7.01 -11.70 -22.76
N ALA A 174 6.41 -12.34 -21.75
CA ALA A 174 6.92 -12.25 -20.40
C ALA A 174 8.41 -12.62 -20.40
N PRO A 175 9.27 -11.86 -19.71
CA PRO A 175 10.69 -12.17 -19.67
C PRO A 175 10.88 -13.57 -19.06
N PRO A 176 11.83 -14.37 -19.58
CA PRO A 176 12.08 -15.68 -19.04
C PRO A 176 12.48 -15.56 -17.56
N PRO A 177 12.03 -16.49 -16.71
CA PRO A 177 12.40 -16.47 -15.30
C PRO A 177 13.91 -16.68 -15.17
N LEU A 178 14.56 -15.81 -14.40
CA LEU A 178 15.96 -16.00 -14.00
C LEU A 178 16.04 -16.96 -12.81
N LEU A 179 15.07 -16.87 -11.89
CA LEU A 179 14.94 -17.73 -10.71
C LEU A 179 13.54 -18.33 -10.63
N ARG A 180 13.48 -19.58 -10.22
CA ARG A 180 12.28 -20.29 -9.73
C ARG A 180 12.54 -20.66 -8.28
N ILE A 181 11.66 -20.27 -7.38
CA ILE A 181 11.82 -20.53 -5.95
C ILE A 181 10.59 -21.29 -5.48
N SER A 182 10.81 -22.52 -5.02
CA SER A 182 9.81 -23.32 -4.32
C SER A 182 9.94 -23.03 -2.83
N VAL A 183 8.86 -22.57 -2.21
CA VAL A 183 8.81 -22.30 -0.78
C VAL A 183 7.81 -23.23 -0.13
N GLY A 184 8.25 -23.90 0.93
CA GLY A 184 7.44 -24.83 1.72
C GLY A 184 7.58 -24.60 3.21
N LEU A 185 6.66 -25.20 3.97
CA LEU A 185 6.69 -25.25 5.42
C LEU A 185 7.01 -26.68 5.87
N ALA A 186 7.95 -26.84 6.80
CA ALA A 186 8.31 -28.16 7.30
C ALA A 186 7.12 -28.86 7.96
N ARG A 187 7.08 -30.20 7.86
CA ARG A 187 6.02 -31.00 8.48
C ARG A 187 5.99 -30.79 9.99
N GLY A 188 4.80 -30.55 10.55
CA GLY A 188 4.59 -30.37 11.99
C GLY A 188 4.77 -28.93 12.49
N VAL A 189 5.11 -27.99 11.63
CA VAL A 189 5.14 -26.56 11.98
C VAL A 189 3.72 -26.00 11.97
N ALA A 190 3.24 -25.55 13.12
CA ALA A 190 1.96 -24.83 13.23
C ALA A 190 2.18 -23.32 13.05
N ALA A 191 1.50 -22.74 12.06
CA ALA A 191 1.48 -21.30 11.82
C ALA A 191 0.08 -20.85 11.41
N ASP A 192 -0.28 -19.61 11.73
CA ASP A 192 -1.57 -19.03 11.31
C ASP A 192 -1.56 -18.88 9.77
N PRO A 193 -2.59 -19.37 9.04
CA PRO A 193 -2.69 -19.26 7.58
C PRO A 193 -2.54 -17.82 7.04
N ALA A 194 -2.91 -16.81 7.81
CA ALA A 194 -2.79 -15.40 7.44
C ALA A 194 -1.37 -14.82 7.67
N THR A 195 -0.48 -15.57 8.33
CA THR A 195 0.88 -15.11 8.63
C THR A 195 1.64 -14.85 7.33
N PRO A 196 2.27 -13.67 7.16
CA PRO A 196 3.01 -13.35 5.96
C PRO A 196 4.34 -14.11 5.88
N VAL A 197 4.68 -14.50 4.65
CA VAL A 197 5.94 -15.12 4.27
C VAL A 197 6.61 -14.22 3.24
N PHE A 198 7.73 -13.61 3.61
CA PHE A 198 8.53 -12.75 2.73
C PHE A 198 9.62 -13.56 2.05
N VAL A 199 9.61 -13.60 0.73
CA VAL A 199 10.61 -14.28 -0.09
C VAL A 199 11.38 -13.23 -0.87
N TYR A 200 12.67 -13.11 -0.63
CA TYR A 200 13.47 -12.05 -1.23
C TYR A 200 14.86 -12.52 -1.65
N VAL A 201 15.40 -11.83 -2.64
CA VAL A 201 16.74 -12.02 -3.17
C VAL A 201 17.57 -10.81 -2.80
N ARG A 202 18.75 -11.03 -2.24
CA ARG A 202 19.70 -9.93 -1.94
C ARG A 202 21.10 -10.30 -2.39
N GLU A 203 21.90 -9.28 -2.66
CA GLU A 203 23.29 -9.45 -3.06
C GLU A 203 24.12 -10.10 -1.94
N TRP A 204 24.99 -11.03 -2.31
CA TRP A 204 25.85 -11.72 -1.35
C TRP A 204 26.88 -10.76 -0.77
N ARG A 205 26.87 -10.58 0.56
CA ARG A 205 27.70 -9.57 1.27
C ARG A 205 27.50 -8.13 0.79
N GLY A 206 26.38 -7.86 0.11
CA GLY A 206 25.99 -6.52 -0.30
C GLY A 206 25.21 -5.77 0.79
N PRO A 207 24.58 -4.64 0.42
CA PRO A 207 23.66 -3.92 1.31
C PRO A 207 22.54 -4.82 1.85
N PRO A 208 21.97 -4.51 3.03
CA PRO A 208 20.95 -5.34 3.66
C PRO A 208 19.61 -5.35 2.90
N MET A 209 19.36 -4.34 2.06
CA MET A 209 18.13 -4.20 1.30
C MET A 209 18.04 -5.26 0.18
N PRO A 210 16.90 -5.94 0.04
CA PRO A 210 16.70 -6.90 -1.03
C PRO A 210 16.67 -6.22 -2.39
N VAL A 211 17.11 -6.95 -3.41
CA VAL A 211 17.08 -6.55 -4.81
C VAL A 211 15.73 -6.88 -5.43
N ALA A 212 15.13 -8.02 -5.07
CA ALA A 212 13.78 -8.40 -5.46
C ALA A 212 13.09 -9.05 -4.26
N ALA A 213 11.80 -8.81 -4.08
CA ALA A 213 11.03 -9.38 -2.99
C ALA A 213 9.63 -9.75 -3.47
N ARG A 214 9.03 -10.73 -2.78
CA ARG A 214 7.64 -11.13 -2.95
C ARG A 214 7.07 -11.51 -1.60
N ARG A 215 5.85 -11.05 -1.34
CA ARG A 215 5.09 -11.40 -0.15
C ARG A 215 4.09 -12.50 -0.49
N LEU A 216 4.04 -13.51 0.37
CA LEU A 216 3.09 -14.62 0.36
C LEU A 216 2.44 -14.73 1.75
N ARG A 217 1.54 -15.69 1.92
CA ARG A 217 0.94 -16.12 3.19
C ARG A 217 1.18 -17.59 3.41
N VAL A 218 1.12 -18.04 4.67
CA VAL A 218 1.20 -19.47 5.01
C VAL A 218 0.14 -20.29 4.28
N ALA A 219 -1.08 -19.74 4.11
CA ALA A 219 -2.16 -20.37 3.35
C ALA A 219 -1.82 -20.66 1.87
N GLU A 220 -0.82 -19.98 1.32
CA GLU A 220 -0.38 -20.14 -0.07
C GLU A 220 0.72 -21.20 -0.22
N LEU A 221 1.28 -21.72 0.89
CA LEU A 221 2.36 -22.70 0.85
C LEU A 221 1.82 -24.15 0.70
N PRO A 222 2.50 -25.03 -0.07
CA PRO A 222 3.72 -24.75 -0.83
C PRO A 222 3.46 -23.90 -2.09
N ALA A 223 4.35 -22.95 -2.35
CA ALA A 223 4.23 -22.01 -3.47
C ALA A 223 5.49 -22.06 -4.37
N GLU A 224 5.30 -21.97 -5.68
CA GLU A 224 6.37 -21.69 -6.63
C GLU A 224 6.26 -20.23 -7.09
N ILE A 225 7.33 -19.46 -6.91
CA ILE A 225 7.42 -18.09 -7.38
C ILE A 225 8.58 -17.94 -8.35
N THR A 226 8.50 -16.95 -9.23
CA THR A 226 9.57 -16.65 -10.19
C THR A 226 10.01 -15.20 -10.09
N PHE A 227 11.30 -14.97 -10.35
CA PHE A 227 11.88 -13.65 -10.59
C PHE A 227 12.56 -13.66 -11.96
N ALA A 228 12.27 -12.65 -12.78
CA ALA A 228 12.89 -12.43 -14.07
C ALA A 228 14.12 -11.49 -13.94
N ALA A 229 14.90 -11.35 -15.02
CA ALA A 229 16.10 -10.51 -15.00
C ALA A 229 15.80 -9.01 -14.74
N ASP A 230 14.61 -8.54 -15.12
CA ASP A 230 14.12 -7.18 -14.87
C ASP A 230 13.39 -7.04 -13.53
N SER A 231 13.24 -8.13 -12.77
CA SER A 231 12.64 -8.07 -11.43
C SER A 231 13.55 -7.28 -10.51
N GLY A 232 13.07 -6.18 -9.95
CA GLY A 232 13.84 -5.34 -9.06
C GLY A 232 12.91 -4.47 -8.23
N LEU A 233 13.29 -4.23 -6.99
CA LEU A 233 12.66 -3.18 -6.17
C LEU A 233 13.11 -1.78 -6.59
N SER A 234 14.05 -1.67 -7.53
CA SER A 234 14.48 -0.41 -8.13
C SER A 234 14.82 -0.60 -9.61
N ALA A 235 14.47 0.36 -10.46
CA ALA A 235 14.70 0.29 -11.92
C ALA A 235 16.18 0.38 -12.29
N ASP A 236 16.98 1.06 -11.49
CA ASP A 236 18.44 1.16 -11.67
C ASP A 236 19.16 -0.13 -11.25
N ARG A 237 18.49 -0.99 -10.47
CA ARG A 237 19.09 -2.18 -9.88
C ARG A 237 18.18 -3.42 -9.97
N PRO A 238 17.85 -3.88 -11.19
CA PRO A 238 17.14 -5.13 -11.37
C PRO A 238 18.03 -6.33 -11.04
N LEU A 239 17.40 -7.48 -10.80
CA LEU A 239 18.03 -8.74 -10.42
C LEU A 239 19.07 -9.21 -11.45
N GLY A 240 18.88 -8.91 -12.73
CA GLY A 240 19.80 -9.25 -13.80
C GLY A 240 21.17 -8.56 -13.71
N LEU A 241 21.31 -7.50 -12.90
CA LEU A 241 22.57 -6.77 -12.70
C LEU A 241 23.42 -7.31 -11.54
N ILE A 242 22.89 -8.18 -10.67
CA ILE A 242 23.68 -8.72 -9.57
C ILE A 242 24.31 -10.06 -9.95
N ASP A 243 25.61 -10.21 -9.68
CA ASP A 243 26.36 -11.42 -10.06
C ASP A 243 26.31 -12.52 -8.99
N ARG A 244 26.29 -12.14 -7.70
CA ARG A 244 26.22 -13.09 -6.58
C ARG A 244 25.11 -12.72 -5.62
N PHE A 245 24.30 -13.69 -5.25
CA PHE A 245 23.11 -13.44 -4.42
C PHE A 245 22.81 -14.60 -3.47
N GLU A 246 22.03 -14.31 -2.44
CA GLU A 246 21.34 -15.31 -1.62
C GLU A 246 19.83 -15.11 -1.76
N VAL A 247 19.09 -16.20 -1.58
CA VAL A 247 17.63 -16.18 -1.52
C VAL A 247 17.21 -16.54 -0.11
N VAL A 248 16.27 -15.76 0.43
CA VAL A 248 15.77 -15.94 1.79
C VAL A 248 14.25 -15.99 1.76
N ALA A 249 13.68 -16.98 2.43
CA ALA A 249 12.26 -17.02 2.77
C ALA A 249 12.12 -16.83 4.28
N ARG A 250 11.25 -15.93 4.72
CA ARG A 250 10.97 -15.68 6.13
C ARG A 250 9.47 -15.66 6.39
N LEU A 251 9.02 -16.51 7.30
CA LEU A 251 7.71 -16.39 7.93
C LEU A 251 7.80 -15.38 9.06
N SER A 252 7.06 -14.28 8.95
CA SER A 252 7.13 -13.15 9.89
C SER A 252 5.92 -13.09 10.80
N ARG A 253 6.15 -13.26 12.11
CA ARG A 253 5.09 -13.12 13.13
C ARG A 253 4.75 -11.65 13.42
N SER A 254 5.72 -10.77 13.23
CA SER A 254 5.53 -9.32 13.39
C SER A 254 4.76 -8.68 12.24
N GLY A 255 4.62 -9.40 11.12
CA GLY A 255 4.03 -8.87 9.90
C GLY A 255 4.98 -8.02 9.06
N THR A 256 6.23 -7.84 9.49
CA THR A 256 7.24 -7.02 8.80
C THR A 256 8.32 -7.88 8.14
N PRO A 257 8.95 -7.40 7.06
CA PRO A 257 10.07 -8.09 6.41
C PRO A 257 11.39 -8.00 7.22
N THR A 258 11.39 -7.36 8.39
CA THR A 258 12.56 -7.24 9.27
C THR A 258 12.62 -8.45 10.21
N PRO A 259 13.80 -9.03 10.51
CA PRO A 259 13.87 -10.19 11.37
C PRO A 259 13.35 -9.87 12.78
N GLY A 260 12.41 -10.67 13.27
CA GLY A 260 11.84 -10.54 14.60
C GLY A 260 11.91 -11.85 15.42
N PRO A 261 11.76 -11.76 16.75
CA PRO A 261 11.67 -12.95 17.59
C PRO A 261 10.51 -13.87 17.19
N GLY A 262 10.81 -15.16 17.00
CA GLY A 262 9.81 -16.19 16.65
C GLY A 262 9.52 -16.32 15.15
N ASP A 263 10.20 -15.57 14.29
CA ASP A 263 10.16 -15.76 12.85
C ASP A 263 10.87 -17.07 12.46
N LEU A 264 10.39 -17.73 11.40
CA LEU A 264 11.07 -18.88 10.79
C LEU A 264 11.77 -18.43 9.52
N GLU A 265 12.96 -18.95 9.25
CA GLU A 265 13.76 -18.51 8.12
C GLU A 265 14.46 -19.67 7.43
N ALA A 266 14.44 -19.65 6.10
CA ALA A 266 15.21 -20.53 5.24
C ALA A 266 16.06 -19.68 4.29
N ARG A 267 17.34 -20.04 4.13
CA ARG A 267 18.27 -19.33 3.27
C ARG A 267 18.98 -20.32 2.35
N ALA A 268 19.23 -19.90 1.12
CA ALA A 268 20.08 -20.64 0.20
C ALA A 268 21.02 -19.69 -0.54
N GLY A 269 22.26 -20.15 -0.75
CA GLY A 269 23.31 -19.41 -1.44
C GLY A 269 24.66 -19.45 -0.70
N PRO A 270 25.67 -18.70 -1.19
CA PRO A 270 25.58 -17.82 -2.35
C PRO A 270 25.42 -18.58 -3.66
N PHE A 271 24.65 -18.00 -4.56
CA PHE A 271 24.54 -18.41 -5.95
C PHE A 271 25.27 -17.40 -6.85
N GLU A 272 25.68 -17.86 -8.02
CA GLU A 272 26.17 -17.00 -9.10
C GLU A 272 25.06 -16.83 -10.14
N ARG A 273 25.05 -15.71 -10.87
CA ARG A 273 24.09 -15.50 -11.96
C ARG A 273 24.42 -16.42 -13.15
N THR A 274 23.43 -17.14 -13.65
CA THR A 274 23.52 -17.93 -14.89
C THR A 274 22.47 -17.52 -15.90
N ALA A 275 22.71 -17.87 -17.17
CA ALA A 275 21.71 -17.72 -18.23
C ALA A 275 20.51 -18.68 -18.04
N ASP A 276 20.73 -19.86 -17.46
CA ASP A 276 19.67 -20.83 -17.24
C ASP A 276 18.87 -20.54 -15.96
N PRO A 277 17.53 -20.67 -15.99
CA PRO A 277 16.68 -20.52 -14.81
C PRO A 277 17.08 -21.52 -13.72
N ARG A 278 17.39 -21.02 -12.52
CA ARG A 278 17.70 -21.89 -11.38
C ARG A 278 16.43 -22.18 -10.57
N THR A 279 16.22 -23.45 -10.22
CA THR A 279 15.23 -23.83 -9.21
C THR A 279 15.88 -23.91 -7.84
N ILE A 280 15.33 -23.17 -6.88
CA ILE A 280 15.81 -23.09 -5.50
C ILE A 280 14.67 -23.54 -4.58
N GLU A 281 14.94 -24.50 -3.70
CA GLU A 281 13.98 -24.98 -2.71
C GLU A 281 14.30 -24.37 -1.34
N LEU A 282 13.30 -23.79 -0.69
CA LEU A 282 13.37 -23.21 0.65
C LEU A 282 12.28 -23.82 1.53
N ILE A 283 12.69 -24.55 2.56
CA ILE A 283 11.78 -25.14 3.54
C ILE A 283 11.94 -24.42 4.88
N LEU A 284 10.88 -23.75 5.32
CA LEU A 284 10.84 -23.05 6.60
C LEU A 284 10.77 -24.06 7.74
N THR A 285 11.80 -24.07 8.59
CA THR A 285 11.92 -24.93 9.77
C THR A 285 11.95 -24.09 11.06
N PRO A 286 11.60 -24.68 12.23
CA PRO A 286 11.76 -24.05 13.55
C PRO A 286 13.19 -23.59 13.86
#